data_AF-A0A5C3KH90-F1
#
_entry.id   AF-A0A5C3KH90-F1
#
_cell.length_a   1.000
_cell.length_b   1.000
_cell.length_c   1.000
_cell.angle_alpha   90.00
_cell.angle_beta   90.00
_cell.angle_gamma   90.00
#
_symmetry.space_group_name_H-M   'P 1'
#
loop_
_entity.id
_entity.type
_entity.pdbx_description
1 polymer ?
#
loop_
_entity_poly.entity_id
_entity_poly.type
_entity_poly.pdbx_seq_one_letter_code
_entity_poly.pdbx_strand_id
1 'polypeptide(L)' 'RFSVLPALTWEGMITMDIFEGSVNKECFIQFICEDVAPLLNPFPAPRSIVILDNCAIHHDIEVRRIIEDDCG' A
#
# COMPACT_ATOMS: atom_id res chain seq x y z
N ARG A 1 13.81 13.36 10.90
CA ARG A 1 12.96 12.25 11.42
C ARG A 1 12.61 11.39 10.22
N PHE A 2 12.82 10.08 10.28
CA PHE A 2 12.44 9.18 9.18
C PHE A 2 11.11 8.51 9.48
N SER A 3 10.33 8.26 8.45
CA SER A 3 9.12 7.43 8.47
C SER A 3 9.37 6.17 7.64
N VAL A 4 8.63 5.10 7.96
CA VAL A 4 8.72 3.82 7.26
C VAL A 4 7.31 3.37 6.90
N LEU A 5 7.12 2.95 5.65
CA LEU A 5 5.88 2.33 5.16
C LEU A 5 6.18 0.86 4.81
N PRO A 6 5.94 -0.11 5.71
CA PRO A 6 6.11 -1.51 5.39
C PRO A 6 4.79 -2.13 4.89
N ALA A 7 4.87 -2.98 3.86
CA ALA A 7 3.80 -3.89 3.51
C ALA A 7 4.16 -5.31 3.98
N LEU A 8 3.23 -5.94 4.71
CA LEU A 8 3.43 -7.22 5.39
C LEU A 8 2.41 -8.25 4.90
N THR A 9 2.85 -9.50 4.79
CA THR A 9 2.00 -10.69 4.67
C THR A 9 2.22 -11.57 5.90
N TRP A 10 1.50 -12.69 5.97
CA TRP A 10 1.74 -13.70 7.01
C TRP A 10 3.12 -14.38 6.89
N GLU A 11 3.78 -14.30 5.72
CA GLU A 11 5.13 -14.82 5.48
C GLU A 11 6.24 -13.81 5.80
N GLY A 12 5.88 -12.54 6.07
CA GLY A 12 6.82 -11.49 6.42
C GLY A 12 6.64 -10.22 5.60
N MET A 13 7.67 -9.37 5.61
CA MET A 13 7.68 -8.11 4.87
C MET A 13 7.95 -8.33 3.39
N ILE A 14 7.12 -7.75 2.53
CA ILE A 14 7.20 -7.93 1.07
C ILE A 14 7.78 -6.71 0.35
N THR A 15 7.57 -5.50 0.90
CA THR A 15 8.19 -4.26 0.43
C THR A 15 8.19 -3.23 1.56
N MET A 16 9.05 -2.22 1.43
CA MET A 16 9.08 -1.08 2.34
C MET A 16 9.64 0.17 1.67
N ASP A 17 9.12 1.33 2.06
CA ASP A 17 9.71 2.63 1.75
C ASP A 17 10.17 3.35 3.03
N ILE A 18 11.33 4.02 2.95
CA ILE A 18 11.91 4.82 4.04
C ILE A 18 12.24 6.21 3.51
N PHE A 19 11.60 7.23 4.09
CA PHE A 19 11.79 8.61 3.67
C PHE A 19 11.88 9.56 4.85
N GLU A 20 12.48 10.72 4.60
CA GLU A 20 12.57 11.78 5.60
C GLU A 20 11.24 12.54 5.70
N GLY A 21 10.76 12.77 6.91
CA GLY A 21 9.55 13.53 7.18
C GLY A 21 8.38 12.70 7.74
N SER A 22 7.16 13.18 7.52
CA SER A 22 5.92 12.51 7.93
C SER A 22 5.23 11.92 6.70
N VAL A 23 4.49 10.82 6.90
CA VAL A 23 3.59 10.29 5.87
C VAL A 23 2.52 11.34 5.55
N ASN A 24 2.38 11.69 4.28
CA ASN A 24 1.27 12.46 3.73
C ASN A 24 0.51 11.60 2.69
N LYS A 25 -0.57 12.14 2.15
CA LYS A 25 -1.41 11.45 1.17
C LYS A 25 -0.61 11.07 -0.08
N GLU A 26 0.21 11.99 -0.59
CA GLU A 26 0.95 11.82 -1.84
C GLU A 26 1.96 10.68 -1.75
N CYS A 27 2.77 10.64 -0.69
CA CYS A 27 3.75 9.56 -0.49
C CYS A 27 3.07 8.21 -0.25
N PHE A 28 1.91 8.19 0.43
CA PHE A 28 1.18 6.95 0.65
C PHE A 28 0.59 6.39 -0.65
N ILE A 29 -0.01 7.24 -1.49
CA ILE A 29 -0.52 6.84 -2.81
C ILE A 29 0.62 6.34 -3.69
N GLN A 30 1.77 7.03 -3.69
CA GLN A 30 2.93 6.59 -4.45
C GLN A 30 3.41 5.22 -3.99
N PHE A 31 3.54 4.99 -2.68
CA PHE A 31 3.90 3.68 -2.13
C PHE A 31 2.89 2.58 -2.53
N ILE A 32 1.58 2.86 -2.47
CA ILE A 32 0.56 1.89 -2.89
C ILE A 32 0.67 1.57 -4.39
N CYS A 33 0.90 2.58 -5.23
CA CYS A 33 1.00 2.44 -6.68
C CYS A 33 2.28 1.71 -7.13
N GLU A 34 3.44 2.16 -6.63
CA GLU A 34 4.74 1.74 -7.15
C GLU A 34 5.24 0.46 -6.46
N ASP A 35 4.97 0.30 -5.16
CA ASP A 35 5.55 -0.78 -4.37
C ASP A 35 4.54 -1.89 -4.02
N VAL A 36 3.28 -1.54 -3.72
CA VAL A 36 2.28 -2.52 -3.25
C VAL A 36 1.48 -3.15 -4.38
N ALA A 37 0.89 -2.36 -5.28
CA ALA A 37 -0.01 -2.84 -6.33
C ALA A 37 0.62 -3.93 -7.24
N PRO A 38 1.90 -3.83 -7.65
CA PRO A 38 2.55 -4.87 -8.46
C PRO A 38 2.76 -6.21 -7.74
N LEU A 39 2.61 -6.22 -6.40
CA LEU A 39 2.74 -7.42 -5.56
C LEU A 39 1.39 -8.03 -5.22
N LEU A 40 0.30 -7.32 -5.46
CA LEU A 40 -1.06 -7.83 -5.29
C LEU A 40 -1.42 -8.78 -6.43
N ASN A 41 -2.46 -9.57 -6.23
CA ASN A 41 -3.09 -10.34 -7.30
C ASN A 41 -4.60 -10.10 -7.26
N PRO A 42 -5.32 -10.29 -8.38
CA PRO A 42 -6.77 -10.27 -8.38
C PRO A 42 -7.37 -11.32 -7.42
N PHE A 43 -8.43 -10.96 -6.70
CA PHE A 43 -9.13 -11.90 -5.81
C PHE A 43 -9.73 -13.07 -6.61
N PRO A 44 -9.60 -14.35 -6.16
CA PRO A 44 -9.17 -14.81 -4.82
C PRO A 44 -7.72 -15.35 -4.74
N ALA A 45 -6.80 -14.89 -5.59
CA ALA A 45 -5.42 -15.37 -5.57
C ALA A 45 -4.68 -14.96 -4.27
N PRO A 46 -3.52 -15.58 -3.95
CA PRO A 46 -2.69 -15.13 -2.83
C PRO A 46 -2.35 -13.63 -2.95
N ARG A 47 -2.27 -12.90 -1.82
CA ARG A 47 -2.01 -11.44 -1.80
C ARG A 47 -3.09 -10.60 -2.52
N SER A 48 -4.34 -11.03 -2.53
CA SER A 48 -5.44 -10.29 -3.15
C SER A 48 -6.28 -9.42 -2.20
N ILE A 49 -5.88 -9.33 -0.93
CA ILE A 49 -6.62 -8.57 0.09
C ILE A 49 -5.63 -7.62 0.76
N VAL A 50 -5.94 -6.33 0.70
CA VAL A 50 -5.19 -5.28 1.39
C VAL A 50 -5.93 -4.93 2.68
N ILE A 51 -5.20 -4.88 3.78
CA ILE A 51 -5.71 -4.48 5.10
C ILE A 51 -4.95 -3.24 5.54
N LEU A 52 -5.68 -2.16 5.79
CA LEU A 52 -5.15 -0.88 6.27
C LEU A 52 -5.86 -0.50 7.58
N ASP A 53 -5.21 0.33 8.39
CA ASP A 53 -5.90 0.94 9.54
C ASP A 53 -6.88 2.04 9.07
N ASN A 54 -7.68 2.56 9.99
CA ASN A 54 -8.69 3.58 9.68
C ASN A 54 -8.14 5.02 9.63
N CYS A 55 -6.94 5.21 9.08
CA CYS A 55 -6.36 6.54 8.88
C CYS A 55 -7.11 7.32 7.77
N ALA A 56 -7.29 8.63 7.95
CA ALA A 56 -8.04 9.46 7.01
C ALA A 56 -7.51 9.43 5.57
N ILE A 57 -6.18 9.32 5.38
CA ILE A 57 -5.56 9.26 4.05
C ILE A 57 -5.86 7.94 3.31
N HIS A 58 -6.26 6.88 4.02
CA HIS A 58 -6.59 5.58 3.42
C HIS A 58 -7.99 5.56 2.77
N HIS A 59 -8.84 6.54 3.10
CA HIS A 59 -10.17 6.70 2.50
C HIS A 59 -10.16 7.41 1.14
N ASP A 60 -8.96 7.69 0.61
CA ASP A 60 -8.84 8.37 -0.67
C ASP A 60 -9.28 7.47 -1.83
N ILE A 61 -9.97 8.06 -2.81
CA ILE A 61 -10.49 7.32 -3.96
C ILE A 61 -9.37 6.69 -4.80
N GLU A 62 -8.19 7.32 -4.85
CA GLU A 62 -7.06 6.77 -5.59
C GLU A 62 -6.51 5.49 -4.94
N VAL A 63 -6.49 5.41 -3.61
CA VAL A 63 -6.05 4.19 -2.90
C VAL A 63 -6.94 3.01 -3.31
N ARG A 64 -8.25 3.23 -3.35
CA ARG A 64 -9.21 2.22 -3.79
C ARG A 64 -8.99 1.85 -5.26
N ARG A 65 -8.92 2.84 -6.15
CA ARG A 65 -8.75 2.63 -7.60
C ARG A 65 -7.50 1.80 -7.89
N ILE A 66 -6.37 2.12 -7.26
CA ILE A 66 -5.11 1.39 -7.46
C ILE A 66 -5.24 -0.07 -7.03
N ILE A 67 -5.87 -0.32 -5.87
CA ILE A 67 -6.02 -1.68 -5.33
C ILE A 67 -7.02 -2.52 -6.15
N GLU A 68 -8.12 -1.93 -6.60
CA GLU A 68 -9.19 -2.65 -7.30
C GLU A 68 -8.89 -2.82 -8.81
N ASP A 69 -8.33 -1.80 -9.46
CA ASP A 69 -8.21 -1.73 -10.92
C ASP A 69 -6.78 -1.94 -11.43
N ASP A 70 -5.76 -1.54 -10.64
CA ASP A 70 -4.35 -1.54 -11.06
C ASP A 70 -3.54 -2.68 -10.40
N CYS A 71 -4.18 -3.63 -9.70
CA CYS A 71 -3.51 -4.75 -9.05
C CYS A 71 -3.06 -5.85 -10.03
N GLY A 72 -1.89 -6.43 -9.77
CA GLY A 72 -1.27 -7.49 -10.60
C GLY A 72 -0.15 -6.96 -11.50
#